data_AF-A0A959KFP9-F1
#
_entry.id   AF-A0A959KFP9-F1
#
_cell.length_a   1.000
_cell.length_b   1.000
_cell.length_c   1.000
_cell.angle_alpha   90.00
_cell.angle_beta   90.00
_cell.angle_gamma   90.00
#
_symmetry.space_group_name_H-M   'P 1'
#
loop_
_entity.id
_entity.type
_entity.pdbx_description
1 polymer ?
#
loop_
_entity_poly.entity_id
_entity_poly.type
_entity_poly.pdbx_seq_one_letter_code
_entity_poly.pdbx_strand_id
1 'polypeptide(L)'
;LGGIMADDTVVSWFNAATPFFFTSILTVLNLIFVRFSFRETLEQKGDTRISPWTGFRNIATSFTVPRLRVIFSVVLLLSLGFSFFTQFYSVYLYQQFSFTEKSIGFLYGWIGLWLAFTQGFTVRKLSTHFRPDQLLSVTTLCLSFAIGALLLPDQSWMFYVLNPFVATFQGITSPNLTAVISSQVSRERQGQILGINQSMQSLGQMAPPLIAGYINAINGNLPLLTAATLTFLGWLVYVAVFRKHRAGG
;
A
#
# COMPACT_ATOMS: atom_id res chain seq x y z
N LEU A 1 4.31 15.92 8.84
CA LEU A 1 4.23 16.37 10.27
C LEU A 1 5.33 15.75 11.11
N GLY A 2 5.50 14.42 11.13
CA GLY A 2 6.54 13.76 11.94
C GLY A 2 7.97 14.29 11.74
N GLY A 3 8.42 14.51 10.50
CA GLY A 3 9.77 15.05 10.24
C GLY A 3 9.98 16.52 10.64
N ILE A 4 8.91 17.33 10.69
CA ILE A 4 8.99 18.71 11.21
C ILE A 4 9.00 18.69 12.74
N MET A 5 8.28 17.75 13.35
CA MET A 5 8.23 17.57 14.80
C MET A 5 9.49 16.93 15.38
N ALA A 6 10.31 16.27 14.56
CA ALA A 6 11.58 15.67 14.98
C ALA A 6 12.79 16.60 14.81
N ASP A 7 12.60 17.75 14.16
CA ASP A 7 13.64 18.75 13.87
C ASP A 7 13.72 19.77 15.02
N ASP A 8 14.80 19.69 15.80
CA ASP A 8 15.09 20.56 16.96
C ASP A 8 15.40 22.01 16.55
N THR A 9 15.69 22.25 15.27
CA THR A 9 15.92 23.59 14.71
C THR A 9 14.63 24.39 14.48
N VAL A 10 13.46 23.73 14.48
CA VAL A 10 12.16 24.40 14.27
C VAL A 10 11.60 24.94 15.58
N VAL A 11 11.67 24.16 16.66
CA VAL A 11 11.34 24.59 18.02
C VAL A 11 12.24 23.86 19.01
N SER A 12 12.82 24.57 19.99
CA SER A 12 13.89 24.06 20.87
C SER A 12 13.55 22.85 21.77
N TRP A 13 12.31 22.38 21.76
CA TRP A 13 11.80 21.23 22.52
C TRP A 13 11.32 20.10 21.60
N PHE A 14 11.44 20.28 20.29
CA PHE A 14 11.24 19.21 19.32
C PHE A 14 12.45 18.29 19.37
N ASN A 15 12.18 17.00 19.57
CA ASN A 15 13.18 15.96 19.54
C ASN A 15 12.58 14.72 18.85
N ALA A 16 13.38 13.67 18.70
CA ALA A 16 12.94 12.41 18.11
C ALA A 16 11.70 11.78 18.80
N ALA A 17 11.40 12.15 20.06
CA ALA A 17 10.24 11.65 20.81
C ALA A 17 8.96 12.48 20.59
N THR A 18 9.04 13.75 20.16
CA THR A 18 7.89 14.66 20.00
C THR A 18 6.79 14.12 19.08
N PRO A 19 7.08 13.47 17.92
CA PRO A 19 6.05 12.84 17.09
C PRO A 19 5.26 11.76 17.84
N PHE A 20 5.88 11.03 18.77
CA PHE A 20 5.23 9.96 19.54
C PHE A 20 4.26 10.53 20.58
N PHE A 21 4.64 11.60 21.29
CA PHE A 21 3.74 12.27 22.23
C PHE A 21 2.51 12.82 21.53
N PHE A 22 2.69 13.46 20.37
CA PHE A 22 1.56 13.95 19.57
C PHE A 22 0.63 12.81 19.12
N THR A 23 1.22 11.70 18.65
CA THR A 23 0.46 10.51 18.25
C THR A 23 -0.33 9.93 19.43
N SER A 24 0.27 9.85 20.63
CA SER A 24 -0.39 9.35 21.85
C SER A 24 -1.63 10.17 22.21
N ILE A 25 -1.52 11.50 22.21
CA ILE A 25 -2.66 12.40 22.46
C ILE A 25 -3.77 12.15 21.42
N LEU A 26 -3.39 12.07 20.15
CA LEU A 26 -4.33 11.83 19.05
C LEU A 26 -5.02 10.46 19.17
N THR A 27 -4.31 9.43 19.64
CA THR A 27 -4.87 8.11 19.95
C THR A 27 -5.87 8.15 21.11
N VAL A 28 -5.56 8.86 22.20
CA VAL A 28 -6.50 9.00 23.34
C VAL A 28 -7.78 9.72 22.89
N LEU A 29 -7.66 10.79 22.12
CA LEU A 29 -8.81 11.49 21.54
C LEU A 29 -9.62 10.57 20.61
N ASN A 30 -8.95 9.74 19.81
CA ASN A 30 -9.61 8.77 18.95
C ASN A 30 -10.38 7.70 19.75
N LEU A 31 -9.81 7.18 20.85
CA LEU A 31 -10.47 6.21 21.73
C LEU A 31 -11.73 6.80 22.38
N ILE A 32 -11.63 8.05 22.86
CA ILE A 32 -12.77 8.79 23.40
C ILE A 32 -13.85 8.91 22.32
N PHE A 33 -13.50 9.36 21.12
CA PHE A 33 -14.44 9.50 20.01
C PHE A 33 -15.12 8.17 19.64
N VAL A 34 -14.36 7.08 19.49
CA VAL A 34 -14.91 5.75 19.21
C VAL A 34 -15.87 5.30 20.32
N ARG A 35 -15.51 5.50 21.59
CA ARG A 35 -16.32 5.11 22.75
C ARG A 35 -17.66 5.84 22.82
N PHE A 36 -17.74 7.06 22.30
CA PHE A 36 -18.96 7.89 22.33
C PHE A 36 -19.76 7.86 21.02
N SER A 37 -19.10 7.76 19.86
CA SER A 37 -19.75 7.87 18.55
C SER A 37 -20.10 6.52 17.90
N PHE A 38 -19.43 5.42 18.26
CA PHE A 38 -19.71 4.11 17.68
C PHE A 38 -20.51 3.23 18.64
N ARG A 39 -21.61 2.66 18.12
CA ARG A 39 -22.37 1.59 18.78
C ARG A 39 -21.86 0.25 18.25
N GLU A 40 -21.73 -0.73 19.14
CA GLU A 40 -21.38 -2.11 18.76
C GLU A 40 -22.37 -2.60 17.70
N THR A 41 -21.86 -2.94 16.52
CA THR A 41 -22.68 -3.37 15.37
C THR A 41 -22.73 -4.90 15.23
N LEU A 42 -21.97 -5.63 16.05
CA LEU A 42 -21.94 -7.09 16.03
C LEU A 42 -23.07 -7.66 16.90
N GLU A 43 -24.24 -7.90 16.30
CA GLU A 43 -25.41 -8.47 16.99
C GLU A 43 -25.21 -9.95 17.40
N GLN A 44 -24.35 -10.68 16.69
CA GLN A 44 -23.99 -12.06 17.01
C GLN A 44 -22.46 -12.20 17.05
N LYS A 45 -21.91 -12.40 18.25
CA LYS A 45 -20.51 -12.82 18.40
C LYS A 45 -20.37 -14.22 17.78
N GLY A 46 -19.81 -14.28 16.59
CA GLY A 46 -19.37 -15.55 16.02
C GLY A 46 -18.31 -16.17 16.94
N ASP A 47 -18.47 -17.45 17.29
CA ASP A 47 -17.54 -18.23 18.12
C ASP A 47 -16.24 -18.60 17.37
N THR A 48 -15.79 -17.71 16.49
CA THR A 48 -14.56 -17.88 15.73
C THR A 48 -13.39 -17.58 16.64
N ARG A 49 -12.90 -18.61 17.34
CA ARG A 49 -11.62 -18.56 18.05
C ARG A 49 -10.52 -18.14 17.08
N ILE A 50 -9.99 -16.93 17.25
CA ILE A 50 -8.82 -16.45 16.51
C ILE A 50 -7.61 -17.22 17.04
N SER A 51 -7.17 -18.23 16.31
CA SER A 51 -5.92 -18.94 16.59
C SER A 51 -4.73 -18.17 16.00
N PRO A 52 -3.55 -18.16 16.64
CA PRO A 52 -2.31 -17.62 16.06
C PRO A 52 -2.00 -18.21 14.67
N TRP A 53 -2.44 -19.45 14.42
CA TRP A 53 -2.21 -20.18 13.17
C TRP A 53 -3.17 -19.80 12.04
N THR A 54 -4.18 -18.96 12.32
CA THR A 54 -5.21 -18.59 11.34
C THR A 54 -4.59 -17.89 10.13
N GLY A 55 -3.56 -17.06 10.31
CA GLY A 55 -2.84 -16.40 9.22
C GLY A 55 -2.13 -17.39 8.28
N PHE A 56 -1.40 -18.37 8.83
CA PHE A 56 -0.75 -19.42 8.04
C PHE A 56 -1.76 -20.29 7.29
N ARG A 57 -2.87 -20.66 7.95
CA ARG A 57 -3.96 -21.41 7.30
C ARG A 57 -4.60 -20.60 6.18
N ASN A 58 -4.78 -19.29 6.37
CA ASN A 58 -5.32 -18.38 5.37
C ASN A 58 -4.41 -18.29 4.14
N ILE A 59 -3.10 -18.20 4.34
CA ILE A 59 -2.10 -18.25 3.26
C ILE A 59 -2.20 -19.59 2.53
N ALA A 60 -2.21 -20.73 3.24
CA ALA A 60 -2.34 -22.03 2.58
C ALA A 60 -3.63 -22.14 1.75
N THR A 61 -4.77 -21.68 2.30
CA THR A 61 -6.08 -21.69 1.63
C THR A 61 -6.11 -20.78 0.40
N SER A 62 -5.31 -19.71 0.37
CA SER A 62 -5.26 -18.78 -0.76
C SER A 62 -4.74 -19.46 -2.04
N PHE A 63 -3.87 -20.47 -1.90
CA PHE A 63 -3.26 -21.20 -3.02
C PHE A 63 -4.00 -22.49 -3.44
N THR A 64 -4.97 -22.97 -2.65
CA THR A 64 -5.68 -24.24 -2.96
C THR A 64 -6.78 -24.08 -4.00
N VAL A 65 -7.46 -22.93 -4.03
CA VAL A 65 -8.54 -22.67 -5.00
C VAL A 65 -7.98 -21.96 -6.22
N PRO A 66 -8.07 -22.52 -7.45
CA PRO A 66 -7.42 -21.97 -8.63
C PRO A 66 -7.73 -20.48 -8.91
N ARG A 67 -8.99 -20.07 -8.74
CA ARG A 67 -9.42 -18.67 -8.93
C ARG A 67 -8.89 -17.73 -7.85
N LEU A 68 -8.81 -18.18 -6.60
CA LEU A 68 -8.27 -17.39 -5.49
C LEU A 68 -6.74 -17.28 -5.58
N ARG A 69 -6.08 -18.36 -6.00
CA ARG A 69 -4.63 -18.40 -6.18
C ARG A 69 -4.14 -17.29 -7.11
N VAL A 70 -4.83 -17.05 -8.22
CA VAL A 70 -4.44 -16.02 -9.18
C VAL A 70 -4.56 -14.63 -8.57
N ILE A 71 -5.70 -14.28 -7.98
CA ILE A 71 -5.88 -12.94 -7.40
C ILE A 71 -4.97 -12.70 -6.19
N PHE A 72 -4.71 -13.72 -5.38
CA PHE A 72 -3.78 -13.60 -4.25
C PHE A 72 -2.31 -13.57 -4.67
N SER A 73 -1.96 -14.17 -5.82
CA SER A 73 -0.64 -13.98 -6.43
C SER A 73 -0.46 -12.52 -6.88
N VAL A 74 -1.50 -11.91 -7.46
CA VAL A 74 -1.51 -10.48 -7.79
C VAL A 74 -1.35 -9.64 -6.53
N VAL A 75 -2.14 -9.89 -5.48
CA VAL A 75 -2.01 -9.19 -4.18
C VAL A 75 -0.59 -9.28 -3.64
N LEU A 76 0.00 -10.47 -3.65
CA LEU A 76 1.35 -10.68 -3.15
C LEU A 76 2.38 -9.87 -3.93
N LEU A 77 2.34 -9.93 -5.27
CA LEU A 77 3.27 -9.19 -6.13
C LEU A 77 3.13 -7.67 -5.97
N LEU A 78 1.89 -7.17 -5.92
CA LEU A 78 1.63 -5.74 -5.73
C LEU A 78 2.04 -5.27 -4.32
N SER A 79 1.75 -6.06 -3.29
CA SER A 79 2.16 -5.76 -1.92
C SER A 79 3.68 -5.79 -1.77
N LEU A 80 4.36 -6.76 -2.38
CA LEU A 80 5.82 -6.83 -2.41
C LEU A 80 6.41 -5.61 -3.10
N GLY A 81 5.99 -5.33 -4.34
CA GLY A 81 6.51 -4.22 -5.13
C GLY A 81 6.30 -2.87 -4.43
N PHE A 82 5.11 -2.62 -3.91
CA PHE A 82 4.82 -1.38 -3.18
C PHE A 82 5.56 -1.30 -1.85
N SER A 83 5.81 -2.43 -1.16
CA SER A 83 6.62 -2.44 0.07
C SER A 83 8.10 -2.16 -0.20
N PHE A 84 8.65 -2.65 -1.31
CA PHE A 84 9.99 -2.26 -1.76
C PHE A 84 10.05 -0.76 -2.05
N PHE A 85 9.02 -0.20 -2.68
CA PHE A 85 8.95 1.24 -2.87
C PHE A 85 8.94 1.97 -1.51
N THR A 86 7.99 1.67 -0.62
CA THR A 86 7.83 2.47 0.61
C THR A 86 9.01 2.37 1.58
N GLN A 87 9.68 1.22 1.65
CA GLN A 87 10.79 0.99 2.59
C GLN A 87 12.13 1.55 2.11
N PHE A 88 12.42 1.50 0.80
CA PHE A 88 13.73 1.88 0.27
C PHE A 88 13.75 3.24 -0.43
N TYR A 89 12.59 3.83 -0.71
CA TYR A 89 12.53 5.10 -1.41
C TYR A 89 13.18 6.25 -0.64
N SER A 90 13.02 6.31 0.69
CA SER A 90 13.72 7.30 1.53
C SER A 90 15.24 7.13 1.47
N VAL A 91 15.72 5.87 1.49
CA VAL A 91 17.16 5.54 1.39
C VAL A 91 17.70 5.94 0.03
N TYR A 92 16.97 5.66 -1.05
CA TYR A 92 17.34 6.08 -2.41
C TYR A 92 17.48 7.60 -2.52
N LEU A 93 16.50 8.36 -2.01
CA LEU A 93 16.55 9.83 -2.03
C LEU A 93 17.71 10.38 -1.20
N TYR A 94 18.01 9.76 -0.05
CA TYR A 94 19.13 10.15 0.79
C TYR A 94 20.47 9.88 0.08
N GLN A 95 20.67 8.68 -0.47
CA GLN A 95 21.93 8.26 -1.06
C GLN A 95 22.22 8.94 -2.40
N GLN A 96 21.22 9.08 -3.27
CA GLN A 96 21.41 9.59 -4.64
C GLN A 96 21.22 11.10 -4.77
N PHE A 97 20.39 11.71 -3.92
CA PHE A 97 20.02 13.13 -4.04
C PHE A 97 20.28 13.93 -2.76
N SER A 98 20.93 13.33 -1.76
CA SER A 98 21.27 13.96 -0.48
C SER A 98 20.06 14.63 0.20
N PHE A 99 18.87 14.04 0.06
CA PHE A 99 17.69 14.54 0.74
C PHE A 99 17.90 14.46 2.25
N THR A 100 17.64 15.57 2.94
CA THR A 100 17.60 15.61 4.41
C THR A 100 16.33 14.94 4.93
N GLU A 101 16.33 14.54 6.20
CA GLU A 101 15.15 13.98 6.88
C GLU A 101 13.92 14.89 6.76
N LYS A 102 14.15 16.21 6.84
CA LYS A 102 13.14 17.24 6.64
C LYS A 102 12.55 17.19 5.23
N SER A 103 13.37 17.16 4.18
CA SER A 103 12.91 17.09 2.79
C SER A 103 12.14 15.79 2.51
N ILE A 104 12.61 14.66 3.05
CA ILE A 104 11.88 13.38 2.99
C ILE A 104 10.51 13.52 3.68
N GLY A 105 10.47 14.10 4.88
CA GLY A 105 9.23 14.35 5.62
C GLY A 105 8.23 15.22 4.85
N PHE A 106 8.71 16.27 4.15
CA PHE A 106 7.87 17.10 3.28
C PHE A 106 7.36 16.31 2.07
N LEU A 107 8.21 15.50 1.44
CA LEU A 107 7.83 14.70 0.27
C LEU A 107 6.78 13.64 0.63
N TYR A 108 6.94 12.91 1.74
CA TYR A 108 5.91 11.97 2.20
C TYR A 108 4.62 12.68 2.63
N GLY A 109 4.71 13.90 3.18
CA GLY A 109 3.54 14.75 3.41
C GLY A 109 2.82 15.10 2.11
N TRP A 110 3.57 15.45 1.06
CA TRP A 110 3.06 15.73 -0.28
C TRP A 110 2.40 14.51 -0.93
N ILE A 111 3.05 13.34 -0.85
CA ILE A 111 2.48 12.04 -1.27
C ILE A 111 1.16 11.78 -0.54
N GLY A 112 1.14 11.97 0.79
CA GLY A 112 -0.04 11.76 1.62
C GLY A 112 -1.21 12.68 1.25
N LEU A 113 -0.93 13.95 0.95
CA LEU A 113 -1.94 14.90 0.48
C LEU A 113 -2.57 14.44 -0.84
N TRP A 114 -1.75 14.04 -1.81
CA TRP A 114 -2.23 13.53 -3.10
C TRP A 114 -2.99 12.21 -2.97
N LEU A 115 -2.55 11.34 -2.07
CA LEU A 115 -3.23 10.08 -1.77
C LEU A 115 -4.62 10.35 -1.17
N ALA A 116 -4.73 11.27 -0.21
CA ALA A 116 -5.99 11.67 0.40
C ALA A 116 -6.93 12.34 -0.62
N PHE A 117 -6.42 13.27 -1.44
CA PHE A 117 -7.17 13.89 -2.53
C PHE A 117 -7.70 12.85 -3.51
N THR A 118 -6.85 11.90 -3.89
CA THR A 118 -7.23 10.83 -4.82
C THR A 118 -8.34 9.96 -4.24
N GLN A 119 -8.22 9.51 -2.99
CA GLN A 119 -9.24 8.66 -2.36
C GLN A 119 -10.56 9.42 -2.11
N GLY A 120 -10.48 10.69 -1.69
CA GLY A 120 -11.67 11.50 -1.41
C GLY A 120 -12.45 11.94 -2.65
N PHE A 121 -11.75 12.29 -3.74
CA PHE A 121 -12.36 12.86 -4.94
C PHE A 121 -12.25 11.94 -6.16
N THR A 122 -11.03 11.56 -6.54
CA THR A 122 -10.76 10.86 -7.81
C THR A 122 -11.39 9.47 -7.84
N VAL A 123 -11.23 8.68 -6.76
CA VAL A 123 -11.84 7.36 -6.65
C VAL A 123 -13.36 7.47 -6.71
N ARG A 124 -13.97 8.42 -5.99
CA ARG A 124 -15.41 8.64 -6.03
C ARG A 124 -15.93 8.94 -7.44
N LYS A 125 -15.23 9.79 -8.20
CA LYS A 125 -15.60 10.16 -9.57
C LYS A 125 -15.40 9.02 -10.57
N LEU A 126 -14.31 8.25 -10.45
CA LEU A 126 -14.04 7.14 -11.36
C LEU A 126 -14.97 5.95 -11.11
N SER A 127 -15.31 5.68 -9.86
CA SER A 127 -16.21 4.58 -9.49
C SER A 127 -17.64 4.74 -10.02
N THR A 128 -18.08 5.94 -10.44
CA THR A 128 -19.39 6.12 -11.09
C THR A 128 -19.39 5.75 -12.57
N HIS A 129 -18.21 5.69 -13.21
CA HIS A 129 -18.08 5.48 -14.65
C HIS A 129 -17.40 4.15 -15.00
N PHE A 130 -16.55 3.62 -14.11
CA PHE A 130 -15.72 2.46 -14.36
C PHE A 130 -15.90 1.38 -13.30
N ARG A 131 -15.78 0.12 -13.72
CA ARG A 131 -15.80 -1.02 -12.80
C ARG A 131 -14.47 -1.15 -12.07
N PRO A 132 -14.45 -1.67 -10.83
CA PRO A 132 -13.21 -1.84 -10.08
C PRO A 132 -12.13 -2.65 -10.79
N ASP A 133 -12.52 -3.67 -11.57
CA ASP A 133 -11.60 -4.49 -12.35
C ASP A 133 -10.98 -3.76 -13.54
N GLN A 134 -11.73 -2.88 -14.19
CA GLN A 134 -11.22 -2.05 -15.27
C GLN A 134 -10.21 -1.02 -14.75
N LEU A 135 -10.56 -0.35 -13.65
CA LEU A 135 -9.66 0.59 -12.98
C LEU A 135 -8.38 -0.10 -12.55
N LEU A 136 -8.49 -1.25 -11.87
CA LEU A 136 -7.34 -2.02 -11.40
C LEU A 136 -6.39 -2.40 -12.55
N SER A 137 -6.93 -2.80 -13.70
CA SER A 137 -6.12 -3.13 -14.89
C SER A 137 -5.28 -1.95 -15.38
N VAL A 138 -5.84 -0.74 -15.39
CA VAL A 138 -5.15 0.45 -15.92
C VAL A 138 -4.20 1.03 -14.87
N THR A 139 -4.69 1.23 -13.65
CA THR A 139 -3.93 1.91 -12.61
C THR A 139 -2.74 1.11 -12.11
N THR A 140 -2.81 -0.22 -12.11
CA THR A 140 -1.66 -1.05 -11.70
C THR A 140 -0.50 -0.93 -12.71
N LEU A 141 -0.82 -0.84 -14.02
CA LEU A 141 0.18 -0.60 -15.05
C LEU A 141 0.80 0.79 -14.91
N CYS A 142 -0.07 1.81 -14.80
CA CYS A 142 0.37 3.18 -14.60
C CYS A 142 1.20 3.36 -13.32
N LEU A 143 0.85 2.65 -12.24
CA LEU A 143 1.62 2.64 -11.00
C LEU A 143 3.02 2.07 -11.21
N SER A 144 3.15 0.94 -11.92
CA SER A 144 4.46 0.36 -12.22
C SER A 144 5.35 1.33 -13.00
N PHE A 145 4.82 1.97 -14.05
CA PHE A 145 5.56 2.98 -14.79
C PHE A 145 5.86 4.23 -13.98
N ALA A 146 4.94 4.67 -13.13
CA ALA A 146 5.16 5.83 -12.26
C ALA A 146 6.29 5.57 -11.25
N ILE A 147 6.37 4.36 -10.67
CA ILE A 147 7.48 3.96 -9.79
C ILE A 147 8.78 3.90 -10.61
N GLY A 148 8.76 3.29 -11.80
CA GLY A 148 9.93 3.24 -12.68
C GLY A 148 10.43 4.61 -13.11
N ALA A 149 9.52 5.56 -13.34
CA ALA A 149 9.86 6.93 -13.72
C ALA A 149 10.60 7.69 -12.63
N LEU A 150 10.55 7.25 -11.36
CA LEU A 150 11.34 7.84 -10.26
C LEU A 150 12.85 7.56 -10.37
N LEU A 151 13.27 6.71 -11.30
CA LEU A 151 14.68 6.46 -11.62
C LEU A 151 15.25 7.44 -12.66
N LEU A 152 14.40 8.25 -13.30
CA LEU A 152 14.78 9.19 -14.36
C LEU A 152 15.21 10.59 -13.90
N PRO A 153 14.81 11.12 -12.72
CA PRO A 153 15.21 12.45 -12.30
C PRO A 153 16.72 12.64 -12.20
N ASP A 154 17.22 13.76 -12.71
CA ASP A 154 18.57 14.26 -12.41
C ASP A 154 18.53 15.38 -11.35
N GLN A 155 17.33 15.89 -11.03
CA GLN A 155 17.14 17.02 -10.12
C GLN A 155 16.07 16.73 -9.07
N SER A 156 16.37 17.12 -7.83
CA SER A 156 15.54 16.83 -6.64
C SER A 156 14.10 17.36 -6.72
N TRP A 157 13.86 18.47 -7.43
CA TRP A 157 12.50 19.04 -7.53
C TRP A 157 11.55 18.15 -8.35
N MET A 158 12.08 17.34 -9.29
CA MET A 158 11.28 16.48 -10.16
C MET A 158 10.51 15.43 -9.36
N PHE A 159 11.01 15.01 -8.19
CA PHE A 159 10.29 14.11 -7.31
C PHE A 159 8.95 14.70 -6.84
N TYR A 160 8.84 16.01 -6.63
CA TYR A 160 7.57 16.64 -6.26
C TYR A 160 6.54 16.62 -7.39
N VAL A 161 6.98 16.49 -8.65
CA VAL A 161 6.11 16.35 -9.82
C VAL A 161 5.73 14.89 -10.08
N LEU A 162 6.66 13.95 -9.90
CA LEU A 162 6.45 12.54 -10.20
C LEU A 162 5.68 11.77 -9.11
N ASN A 163 5.93 12.07 -7.83
CA ASN A 163 5.28 11.37 -6.72
C ASN A 163 3.75 11.51 -6.67
N PRO A 164 3.14 12.64 -7.06
CA PRO A 164 1.69 12.73 -7.26
C PRO A 164 1.12 11.60 -8.13
N PHE A 165 1.81 11.20 -9.21
CA PHE A 165 1.34 10.12 -10.07
C PHE A 165 1.35 8.78 -9.33
N VAL A 166 2.43 8.47 -8.61
CA VAL A 166 2.51 7.26 -7.76
C VAL A 166 1.38 7.26 -6.72
N ALA A 167 1.19 8.37 -6.03
CA ALA A 167 0.15 8.53 -5.01
C ALA A 167 -1.26 8.36 -5.61
N THR A 168 -1.53 8.92 -6.78
CA THR A 168 -2.81 8.79 -7.47
C THR A 168 -3.07 7.38 -7.95
N PHE A 169 -2.12 6.75 -8.64
CA PHE A 169 -2.34 5.39 -9.13
C PHE A 169 -2.44 4.38 -8.00
N GLN A 170 -1.65 4.52 -6.93
CA GLN A 170 -1.79 3.69 -5.74
C GLN A 170 -3.12 3.94 -5.01
N GLY A 171 -3.52 5.20 -4.88
CA GLY A 171 -4.76 5.62 -4.23
C GLY A 171 -6.00 5.07 -4.91
N ILE A 172 -5.95 4.86 -6.23
CA ILE A 172 -7.02 4.18 -6.97
C ILE A 172 -6.86 2.65 -6.87
N THR A 173 -5.66 2.12 -7.01
CA THR A 173 -5.39 0.68 -7.04
C THR A 173 -5.81 -0.02 -5.75
N SER A 174 -5.45 0.52 -4.58
CA SER A 174 -5.68 -0.12 -3.28
C SER A 174 -7.16 -0.43 -2.96
N PRO A 175 -8.09 0.54 -3.00
CA PRO A 175 -9.51 0.27 -2.73
C PRO A 175 -10.15 -0.61 -3.82
N ASN A 176 -9.74 -0.46 -5.08
CA ASN A 176 -10.29 -1.26 -6.19
C ASN A 176 -9.84 -2.72 -6.13
N LEU A 177 -8.59 -2.99 -5.75
CA LEU A 177 -8.10 -4.35 -5.49
C LEU A 177 -8.94 -5.03 -4.40
N THR A 178 -9.18 -4.32 -3.30
CA THR A 178 -10.01 -4.82 -2.20
C THR A 178 -11.45 -5.11 -2.65
N ALA A 179 -12.05 -4.23 -3.46
CA ALA A 179 -13.39 -4.43 -4.01
C ALA A 179 -13.46 -5.61 -5.00
N VAL A 180 -12.43 -5.80 -5.84
CA VAL A 180 -12.35 -6.94 -6.75
C VAL A 180 -12.29 -8.25 -5.95
N ILE A 181 -11.53 -8.30 -4.87
CA ILE A 181 -11.39 -9.49 -4.01
C ILE A 181 -12.70 -9.79 -3.27
N SER A 182 -13.32 -8.80 -2.63
CA SER A 182 -14.55 -9.01 -1.85
C SER A 182 -15.74 -9.43 -2.73
N SER A 183 -15.73 -9.04 -4.01
CA SER A 183 -16.75 -9.46 -4.98
C SER A 183 -16.57 -10.88 -5.53
N GLN A 184 -15.51 -11.61 -5.16
CA GLN A 184 -15.32 -13.01 -5.57
C GLN A 184 -16.08 -14.02 -4.71
N VAL A 185 -16.64 -13.58 -3.58
CA VAL A 185 -17.30 -14.45 -2.60
C VAL A 185 -18.66 -13.89 -2.19
N SER A 186 -19.51 -14.74 -1.60
CA SER A 186 -20.78 -14.31 -1.02
C SER A 186 -20.56 -13.40 0.20
N ARG A 187 -21.59 -12.62 0.59
CA ARG A 187 -21.50 -11.63 1.67
C ARG A 187 -21.05 -12.25 3.00
N GLU A 188 -21.49 -13.48 3.27
CA GLU A 188 -21.18 -14.23 4.50
C GLU A 188 -19.69 -14.59 4.59
N ARG A 189 -18.99 -14.63 3.45
CA ARG A 189 -17.56 -14.99 3.36
C ARG A 189 -16.65 -13.78 3.13
N GLN A 190 -17.18 -12.56 3.08
CA GLN A 190 -16.37 -11.36 2.83
C GLN A 190 -15.35 -11.09 3.92
N GLY A 191 -15.71 -11.27 5.20
CA GLY A 191 -14.75 -11.15 6.30
C GLY A 191 -13.58 -12.13 6.18
N GLN A 192 -13.87 -13.37 5.81
CA GLN A 192 -12.86 -14.42 5.62
C GLN A 192 -11.91 -14.07 4.47
N ILE A 193 -12.43 -13.69 3.29
CA ILE A 193 -11.57 -13.38 2.14
C ILE A 193 -10.71 -12.14 2.37
N LEU A 194 -11.23 -11.13 3.09
CA LEU A 194 -10.48 -9.94 3.48
C LEU A 194 -9.41 -10.27 4.52
N GLY A 195 -9.67 -11.20 5.44
CA GLY A 195 -8.67 -11.73 6.37
C GLY A 195 -7.52 -12.47 5.64
N ILE A 196 -7.84 -13.23 4.59
CA ILE A 196 -6.84 -13.84 3.71
C ILE A 196 -6.05 -12.76 2.96
N ASN A 197 -6.73 -11.76 2.40
CA ASN A 197 -6.09 -10.61 1.73
C ASN A 197 -5.10 -9.88 2.65
N GLN A 198 -5.47 -9.65 3.90
CA GLN A 198 -4.58 -9.02 4.87
C GLN A 198 -3.36 -9.91 5.16
N SER A 199 -3.56 -11.21 5.29
CA SER A 199 -2.46 -12.17 5.52
C SER A 199 -1.47 -12.18 4.33
N MET A 200 -1.97 -12.12 3.11
CA MET A 200 -1.15 -12.04 1.89
C MET A 200 -0.39 -10.72 1.79
N GLN A 201 -1.02 -9.59 2.15
CA GLN A 201 -0.35 -8.29 2.20
C GLN A 201 0.77 -8.28 3.25
N SER A 202 0.51 -8.82 4.46
CA SER A 202 1.53 -8.95 5.50
C SER A 202 2.71 -9.80 5.03
N LEU A 203 2.45 -10.92 4.36
CA LEU A 203 3.50 -11.75 3.76
C LEU A 203 4.35 -10.94 2.76
N GLY A 204 3.71 -10.13 1.93
CA GLY A 204 4.41 -9.24 0.99
C GLY A 204 5.21 -8.12 1.66
N GLN A 205 4.80 -7.66 2.85
CA GLN A 205 5.52 -6.63 3.60
C GLN A 205 6.71 -7.17 4.41
N MET A 206 6.69 -8.46 4.76
CA MET A 206 7.77 -9.12 5.51
C MET A 206 8.98 -9.46 4.64
N ALA A 207 8.80 -9.71 3.35
CA ALA A 207 9.90 -10.15 2.48
C ALA A 207 10.97 -9.06 2.19
N PRO A 208 10.64 -7.78 1.95
CA PRO A 208 11.64 -6.79 1.60
C PRO A 208 12.73 -6.59 2.66
N PRO A 209 12.44 -6.48 3.98
CA PRO A 209 13.48 -6.40 5.02
C PRO A 209 14.46 -7.58 5.04
N LEU A 210 14.00 -8.78 4.68
CA LEU A 210 14.83 -10.00 4.66
C LEU A 210 15.86 -10.00 3.53
N ILE A 211 15.56 -9.30 2.43
CA ILE A 211 16.38 -9.25 1.21
C ILE A 211 17.02 -7.85 1.05
N ALA A 212 16.62 -6.90 1.90
CA ALA A 212 16.99 -5.50 1.92
C ALA A 212 18.49 -5.25 1.89
N GLY A 213 19.20 -5.86 2.85
CA GLY A 213 20.63 -5.66 3.04
C GLY A 213 21.43 -6.13 1.83
N TYR A 214 20.95 -7.18 1.14
CA TYR A 214 21.61 -7.70 -0.05
C TYR A 214 21.36 -6.83 -1.29
N ILE A 215 20.11 -6.45 -1.55
CA ILE A 215 19.76 -5.68 -2.76
C ILE A 215 20.33 -4.26 -2.68
N ASN A 216 20.26 -3.61 -1.52
CA ASN A 216 20.76 -2.24 -1.36
C ASN A 216 22.30 -2.17 -1.40
N ALA A 217 23.00 -3.22 -0.98
CA ALA A 217 24.47 -3.26 -1.02
C ALA A 217 25.04 -3.36 -2.44
N ILE A 218 24.25 -3.84 -3.41
CA ILE A 218 24.71 -4.01 -4.79
C ILE A 218 24.59 -2.69 -5.56
N ASN A 219 23.42 -2.05 -5.53
CA ASN A 219 23.18 -0.78 -6.21
C ASN A 219 21.91 -0.10 -5.65
N GLY A 220 22.03 1.17 -5.26
CA GLY A 220 20.95 1.94 -4.64
C GLY A 220 19.68 2.12 -5.50
N ASN A 221 19.77 1.89 -6.81
CA ASN A 221 18.63 1.96 -7.74
C ASN A 221 17.84 0.64 -7.82
N LEU A 222 18.45 -0.49 -7.44
CA LEU A 222 17.83 -1.81 -7.55
C LEU A 222 16.55 -1.98 -6.73
N PRO A 223 16.39 -1.41 -5.52
CA PRO A 223 15.14 -1.50 -4.79
C PRO A 223 13.96 -0.89 -5.55
N LEU A 224 14.14 0.28 -6.17
CA LEU A 224 13.10 0.94 -6.97
C LEU A 224 12.80 0.19 -8.27
N LEU A 225 13.84 -0.33 -8.94
CA LEU A 225 13.64 -1.16 -10.13
C LEU A 225 12.89 -2.45 -9.80
N THR A 226 13.23 -3.08 -8.66
CA THR A 226 12.54 -4.26 -8.15
C THR A 226 11.09 -3.95 -7.83
N ALA A 227 10.82 -2.81 -7.19
CA ALA A 227 9.46 -2.34 -6.93
C ALA A 227 8.65 -2.20 -8.24
N ALA A 228 9.17 -1.47 -9.22
CA ALA A 228 8.51 -1.27 -10.52
C ALA A 228 8.26 -2.59 -11.25
N THR A 229 9.26 -3.48 -11.26
CA THR A 229 9.20 -4.79 -11.92
C THR A 229 8.18 -5.72 -11.27
N LEU A 230 8.17 -5.83 -9.93
CA LEU A 230 7.20 -6.65 -9.21
C LEU A 230 5.77 -6.14 -9.41
N THR A 231 5.57 -4.82 -9.39
CA THR A 231 4.27 -4.22 -9.72
C THR A 231 3.86 -4.51 -11.16
N PHE A 232 4.80 -4.46 -12.11
CA PHE A 232 4.54 -4.82 -13.52
C PHE A 232 4.15 -6.29 -13.67
N LEU A 233 4.87 -7.20 -13.02
CA LEU A 233 4.55 -8.62 -13.03
C LEU A 233 3.17 -8.88 -12.39
N GLY A 234 2.84 -8.19 -11.31
CA GLY A 234 1.49 -8.23 -10.72
C GLY A 234 0.41 -7.82 -11.72
N TRP A 235 0.64 -6.74 -12.48
CA TRP A 235 -0.24 -6.32 -13.57
C TRP A 235 -0.33 -7.37 -14.69
N LEU A 236 0.80 -7.94 -15.11
CA LEU A 236 0.85 -8.94 -16.18
C LEU A 236 0.04 -10.18 -15.80
N VAL A 237 0.22 -10.70 -14.57
CA VAL A 237 -0.57 -11.81 -14.04
C VAL A 237 -2.06 -11.47 -13.99
N TYR A 238 -2.40 -10.24 -13.58
CA TYR A 238 -3.78 -9.77 -13.53
C TYR A 238 -4.44 -9.77 -14.92
N VAL A 239 -3.78 -9.20 -15.93
CA VAL A 239 -4.35 -9.10 -17.29
C VAL A 239 -4.35 -10.45 -17.99
N ALA A 240 -3.26 -11.21 -17.93
CA ALA A 240 -3.11 -12.46 -18.67
C ALA A 240 -3.99 -13.58 -18.12
N VAL A 241 -4.13 -13.66 -16.79
CA VAL A 241 -4.76 -14.81 -16.13
C VAL A 241 -6.13 -14.45 -15.56
N PHE A 242 -6.22 -13.37 -14.77
CA PHE A 242 -7.45 -13.05 -14.04
C PHE A 242 -8.53 -12.48 -14.95
N ARG A 243 -8.19 -11.52 -15.82
CA ARG A 243 -9.18 -10.91 -16.73
C ARG A 243 -9.76 -11.92 -17.73
N LYS A 244 -8.93 -12.85 -18.23
CA LYS A 244 -9.35 -13.90 -19.17
C LYS A 244 -10.32 -14.90 -18.53
N HIS A 245 -10.07 -15.32 -17.28
CA HIS A 245 -10.97 -16.23 -16.56
C HIS A 245 -12.34 -15.61 -16.24
N ARG A 246 -12.43 -14.28 -16.15
CA ARG A 246 -13.69 -13.57 -15.87
C ARG A 246 -14.47 -13.19 -17.15
N ALA A 247 -13.81 -13.13 -18.30
CA ALA A 247 -14.44 -12.85 -19.59
C ALA A 247 -14.96 -14.12 -20.30
N GLY A 248 -14.49 -15.30 -19.89
CA GLY A 248 -14.84 -16.60 -20.46
C GLY A 248 -15.87 -17.42 -19.67
N GLY A 249 -16.51 -16.84 -18.65
CA GLY A 249 -17.57 -17.47 -17.86
C GLY A 249 -18.66 -16.47 -17.53
#